data_AF-Q4JMB3-F1
#
_entry.id   AF-Q4JMB3-F1
#
_cell.length_a   1.000
_cell.length_b   1.000
_cell.length_c   1.000
_cell.angle_alpha   90.00
_cell.angle_beta   90.00
_cell.angle_gamma   90.00
#
_symmetry.space_group_name_H-M   'P 1'
#
loop_
_entity.id
_entity.type
_entity.pdbx_description
1 polymer ?
#
loop_
_entity_poly.entity_id
_entity_poly.type
_entity_poly.pdbx_seq_one_letter_code
_entity_poly.pdbx_strand_id
1 'polypeptide(L)' 'VDGELFMHYNSTARRDVPRTEWIAATRTQQYWDRVTQIGQGHEQTDHGNLDTLQRRYNQ' A
#
# COMPACT_ATOMS: atom_id res chain seq x y z
N VAL A 1 13.13 -5.36 -4.84
CA VAL A 1 14.55 -5.00 -5.06
C VAL A 1 15.17 -6.13 -5.87
N ASP A 2 15.94 -5.82 -6.91
CA ASP A 2 16.57 -6.83 -7.77
C ASP A 2 15.58 -7.85 -8.39
N GLY A 3 14.37 -7.40 -8.71
CA GLY A 3 13.29 -8.24 -9.25
C GLY A 3 12.46 -8.98 -8.19
N GLU A 4 12.86 -8.93 -6.92
CA GLU A 4 12.13 -9.60 -5.83
C GLU A 4 11.16 -8.68 -5.08
N LEU A 5 9.99 -9.20 -4.76
CA LEU A 5 9.00 -8.52 -3.92
C LEU A 5 9.45 -8.56 -2.47
N PHE A 6 9.74 -7.40 -1.88
CA PHE A 6 10.23 -7.29 -0.52
C PHE A 6 9.20 -6.72 0.47
N MET A 7 8.15 -6.04 0.00
CA MET A 7 7.04 -5.56 0.82
C MET A 7 5.73 -5.54 0.03
N HIS A 8 4.60 -5.49 0.71
CA HIS A 8 3.28 -5.46 0.08
C HIS A 8 2.26 -4.73 0.96
N TYR A 9 1.44 -3.87 0.35
CA TYR A 9 0.27 -3.29 1.02
C TYR A 9 -0.91 -4.26 0.97
N ASN A 10 -1.39 -4.69 2.14
CA ASN A 10 -2.60 -5.50 2.27
C ASN A 10 -3.79 -4.59 2.56
N SER A 11 -4.72 -4.46 1.61
CA SER A 11 -5.91 -3.60 1.75
C SER A 11 -6.92 -4.12 2.78
N THR A 12 -6.98 -5.42 3.05
CA THR A 12 -7.85 -5.97 4.12
C THR A 12 -7.34 -5.57 5.51
N ALA A 13 -6.03 -5.68 5.74
CA ALA A 13 -5.40 -5.26 7.00
C ALA A 13 -5.10 -3.75 7.05
N ARG A 14 -5.20 -3.07 5.90
CA ARG A 14 -4.83 -1.67 5.66
C ARG A 14 -3.43 -1.32 6.16
N ARG A 15 -2.46 -2.18 5.84
CA ARG A 15 -1.06 -2.10 6.30
C ARG A 15 -0.07 -2.59 5.26
N ASP A 16 1.09 -1.94 5.22
CA ASP A 16 2.26 -2.48 4.54
C ASP A 16 2.92 -3.56 5.39
N VAL A 17 3.17 -4.72 4.76
CA VAL A 17 3.80 -5.88 5.40
C VAL A 17 5.12 -6.24 4.72
N PRO A 18 6.16 -6.63 5.47
CA PRO A 18 7.37 -7.18 4.90
C PRO A 18 7.08 -8.52 4.21
N ARG A 19 7.77 -8.79 3.10
CA ARG A 19 7.72 -10.07 2.39
C ARG A 19 9.03 -10.86 2.47
N THR A 20 10.05 -10.26 3.07
CA THR A 20 11.38 -10.85 3.24
C THR A 20 11.90 -10.55 4.65
N GLU A 21 12.65 -11.47 5.24
CA GLU A 21 13.17 -11.32 6.61
C GLU A 21 14.11 -10.13 6.76
N TRP A 22 14.94 -9.85 5.75
CA TRP A 22 15.93 -8.77 5.81
C TRP A 22 15.28 -7.39 6.01
N ILE A 23 14.16 -7.10 5.33
CA ILE A 23 13.50 -5.79 5.49
C ILE A 23 12.74 -5.72 6.82
N ALA A 24 12.20 -6.85 7.29
CA ALA A 24 11.54 -6.94 8.59
C ALA A 24 12.53 -6.63 9.74
N ALA A 25 13.77 -7.13 9.62
CA ALA A 25 14.81 -6.95 10.64
C ALA A 25 15.53 -5.58 10.59
N THR A 26 15.53 -4.90 9.44
CA THR A 26 16.33 -3.67 9.24
C THR A 26 15.54 -2.38 9.41
N ARG A 27 14.20 -2.43 9.40
CA ARG A 27 13.34 -1.24 9.47
C ARG A 27 12.66 -1.11 10.82
N THR A 28 12.55 0.12 11.29
CA THR A 28 11.86 0.46 12.54
C THR A 28 10.34 0.43 12.35
N GLN A 29 9.60 0.36 13.45
CA GLN A 29 8.14 0.49 13.41
C GLN A 29 7.69 1.81 12.76
N GLN A 30 8.39 2.90 13.05
CA GLN A 30 8.10 4.22 12.45
C GLN A 30 8.18 4.21 10.91
N TYR A 31 9.10 3.43 10.34
CA TYR A 31 9.16 3.26 8.89
C TYR A 31 7.87 2.61 8.38
N TRP A 32 7.45 1.50 9.00
CA TRP A 32 6.23 0.76 8.64
C TRP A 32 4.96 1.58 8.82
N ASP A 33 4.87 2.38 9.89
CA ASP A 33 3.74 3.28 10.12
C ASP A 33 3.65 4.34 9.02
N ARG A 34 4.79 4.93 8.64
CA ARG A 34 4.85 5.94 7.58
C ARG A 34 4.44 5.37 6.23
N VAL A 35 4.99 4.23 5.82
CA VAL A 35 4.64 3.64 4.51
C VAL A 35 3.19 3.17 4.50
N THR A 36 2.68 2.63 5.62
CA THR A 36 1.27 2.29 5.78
C THR A 36 0.36 3.50 5.59
N GLN A 37 0.71 4.66 6.18
CA GLN A 37 -0.06 5.89 6.01
C GLN A 37 -0.11 6.34 4.53
N ILE A 38 1.01 6.20 3.81
CA ILE A 38 1.07 6.49 2.37
C ILE A 38 0.18 5.51 1.58
N GLY A 39 0.28 4.21 1.88
CA GLY A 39 -0.55 3.18 1.25
C GLY A 39 -2.05 3.41 1.44
N GLN A 40 -2.46 3.79 2.66
CA GLN A 40 -3.85 4.17 2.96
C GLN A 40 -4.31 5.41 2.19
N GLY A 41 -3.43 6.40 1.98
CA GLY A 41 -3.71 7.59 1.18
C GLY A 41 -3.90 7.26 -0.30
N HIS A 42 -3.08 6.37 -0.85
CA HIS A 42 -3.24 5.86 -2.21
C HIS A 42 -4.55 5.07 -2.36
N GLU A 43 -4.85 4.15 -1.43
CA GLU A 43 -6.11 3.40 -1.41
C GLU A 43 -7.33 4.31 -1.49
N GLN A 44 -7.36 5.38 -0.69
CA GLN A 44 -8.47 6.34 -0.71
C GLN A 44 -8.55 7.13 -2.03
N THR A 45 -7.41 7.52 -2.58
CA THR A 45 -7.34 8.25 -3.86
C THR A 45 -7.82 7.39 -5.01
N ASP A 46 -7.38 6.13 -5.07
CA ASP A 46 -7.77 5.17 -6.10
C ASP A 46 -9.26 4.85 -6.03
N HIS A 47 -9.82 4.69 -4.83
CA HIS A 47 -11.26 4.52 -4.66
C HIS A 47 -12.05 5.72 -5.22
N GLY A 48 -11.66 6.95 -4.87
CA GLY A 48 -12.31 8.15 -5.40
C GLY A 48 -12.16 8.30 -6.92
N ASN A 49 -11.01 7.89 -7.47
CA ASN A 49 -10.78 7.86 -8.90
C ASN A 49 -11.67 6.83 -9.60
N LEU A 50 -11.81 5.62 -9.06
CA LEU A 50 -12.70 4.59 -9.61
C LEU A 50 -14.15 5.06 -9.62
N ASP A 51 -14.65 5.63 -8.52
CA ASP A 51 -16.00 6.21 -8.45
C ASP A 51 -16.19 7.32 -9.49
N THR A 52 -15.17 8.14 -9.72
CA THR A 52 -15.21 9.23 -10.71
C THR A 52 -15.22 8.69 -12.13
N LEU A 53 -14.40 7.69 -12.43
CA LEU A 53 -14.32 7.06 -13.74
C LEU A 53 -15.63 6.32 -14.06
N GLN A 54 -16.20 5.59 -13.10
CA GLN A 54 -17.49 4.91 -13.27
C GLN A 54 -18.58 5.90 -13.69
N ARG A 55 -18.71 7.04 -13.00
CA ARG A 55 -19.67 8.10 -13.36
C ARG A 55 -19.41 8.71 -14.74
N ARG A 56 -18.13 8.89 -15.13
CA ARG A 56 -17.77 9.51 -16.43
C ARG A 56 -18.05 8.59 -17.62
N TYR A 57 -17.83 7.29 -17.44
CA TYR A 57 -18.02 6.30 -18.49
C TYR A 57 -19.43 5.68 -18.47
N ASN A 58 -20.33 6.17 -17.62
CA ASN A 58 -21.70 5.64 -17.42
C ASN A 58 -21.70 4.11 -17.18
N GLN A 59 -20.72 3.64 -16.41
CA GLN A 59 -20.61 2.27 -15.94
C GLN A 59 -21.26 2.10 -14.56
#